data_AF-A0A5P2C6Z7-F1
#
_entry.id   AF-A0A5P2C6Z7-F1
#
_cell.length_a   1.000
_cell.length_b   1.000
_cell.length_c   1.000
_cell.angle_alpha   90.00
_cell.angle_beta   90.00
_cell.angle_gamma   90.00
#
_symmetry.space_group_name_H-M   'P 1'
#
loop_
_entity.id
_entity.type
_entity.pdbx_description
1 polymer ?
#
loop_
_entity_poly.entity_id
_entity_poly.type
_entity_poly.pdbx_seq_one_letter_code
_entity_poly.pdbx_strand_id
1 'polypeptide(L)'
;MAIRVTAGPASTPAGRRRAEEARRLLDEELSRVRQQAESWRNGLAALLALLTTVGVVKGPDSIQGLTAGTRRTVGILLLGGLALAALGAFLAMRAAFGMPRRRLAEASLEELLVRQRTVTRRAVTDLRRAIVAGFTALAAVTAAVGLTWYGERVAAPGFRVVETSGTARCGELLSMDEKFVRIRVSGAEERRIQLSRVVSAKPVPGGCPKR
;
A
#
# COMPACT_ATOMS: atom_id res chain seq x y z
N MET A 1 -27.55 42.09 30.96
CA MET A 1 -28.10 40.74 31.25
C MET A 1 -27.13 40.04 32.20
N ALA A 2 -27.46 39.89 33.48
CA ALA A 2 -26.56 39.33 34.49
C ALA A 2 -26.83 37.83 34.68
N ILE A 3 -25.85 36.99 34.33
CA ILE A 3 -25.94 35.53 34.55
C ILE A 3 -25.65 35.27 36.04
N ARG A 4 -26.65 34.76 36.79
CA ARG A 4 -26.43 34.27 38.16
C ARG A 4 -25.95 32.83 38.11
N VAL A 5 -24.67 32.63 38.41
CA VAL A 5 -24.13 31.30 38.70
C VAL A 5 -24.49 30.96 40.14
N THR A 6 -25.31 29.93 40.32
CA THR A 6 -25.61 29.37 41.66
C THR A 6 -24.72 28.15 41.89
N ALA A 7 -24.15 28.04 43.09
CA ALA A 7 -23.42 26.85 43.48
C ALA A 7 -24.38 25.66 43.47
N GLY A 8 -23.99 24.59 42.77
CA GLY A 8 -24.68 23.30 42.86
C GLY A 8 -24.61 22.75 44.29
N PRO A 9 -25.51 21.83 44.66
CA PRO A 9 -25.54 21.26 46.01
C PRO A 9 -24.18 20.67 46.40
N ALA A 10 -23.83 20.77 47.68
CA ALA A 10 -22.56 20.28 48.21
C ALA A 10 -22.37 18.79 47.85
N SER A 11 -21.27 18.48 47.14
CA SER A 11 -20.98 17.11 46.72
C SER A 11 -20.74 16.23 47.95
N THR A 12 -21.52 15.15 48.09
CA THR A 12 -21.28 14.15 49.14
C THR A 12 -19.89 13.50 48.95
N PRO A 13 -19.22 13.03 50.02
CA PRO A 13 -17.94 12.32 49.89
C PRO A 13 -18.01 11.13 48.92
N ALA A 14 -19.13 10.40 48.91
CA ALA A 14 -19.39 9.31 47.96
C ALA A 14 -19.51 9.83 46.51
N GLY A 15 -20.14 11.00 46.31
CA GLY A 15 -20.22 11.64 44.99
C GLY A 15 -18.84 12.06 44.46
N ARG A 16 -17.96 12.56 45.33
CA ARG A 16 -16.57 12.92 44.96
C ARG A 16 -15.76 11.71 44.53
N ARG A 17 -15.81 10.61 45.30
CA ARG A 17 -15.13 9.35 44.93
C ARG A 17 -15.60 8.79 43.59
N ARG A 18 -16.92 8.75 43.36
CA ARG A 18 -17.48 8.31 42.06
C ARG A 18 -17.04 9.21 40.90
N ALA A 19 -16.96 10.52 41.12
CA ALA A 19 -16.49 11.45 40.09
C ALA A 19 -14.99 11.26 39.79
N GLU A 20 -14.17 10.98 40.80
CA GLU A 20 -12.74 10.67 40.64
C GLU A 20 -12.55 9.33 39.91
N GLU A 21 -13.28 8.29 40.28
CA GLU A 21 -13.28 6.98 39.61
C GLU A 21 -13.70 7.11 38.14
N ALA A 22 -14.78 7.83 37.86
CA ALA A 22 -15.23 8.08 36.48
C ALA A 22 -14.19 8.85 35.65
N ARG A 23 -13.49 9.83 36.24
CA ARG A 23 -12.41 10.56 35.57
C ARG A 23 -11.23 9.63 35.27
N ARG A 24 -10.82 8.79 36.22
CA ARG A 24 -9.74 7.81 36.01
C ARG A 24 -10.06 6.86 34.86
N LEU A 25 -11.27 6.31 34.82
CA LEU A 25 -11.70 5.43 33.73
C LEU A 25 -11.66 6.13 32.36
N LEU A 26 -12.14 7.38 32.30
CA LEU A 26 -12.10 8.17 31.06
C LEU A 26 -10.67 8.50 30.60
N ASP A 27 -9.77 8.81 31.53
CA ASP A 27 -8.37 9.10 31.22
C ASP A 27 -7.63 7.85 30.74
N GLU A 28 -7.91 6.69 31.35
CA GLU A 28 -7.37 5.39 30.90
C GLU A 28 -7.88 5.01 29.52
N GLU A 29 -9.18 5.15 29.24
CA GLU A 29 -9.76 4.87 27.92
C GLU A 29 -9.14 5.78 26.83
N LEU A 30 -9.00 7.07 27.11
CA LEU A 30 -8.38 8.03 26.20
C LEU A 30 -6.92 7.67 25.91
N SER A 31 -6.16 7.27 26.93
CA SER A 31 -4.78 6.81 26.79
C SER A 31 -4.67 5.58 25.88
N ARG A 32 -5.53 4.57 26.10
CA ARG A 32 -5.57 3.36 25.26
C ARG A 32 -5.88 3.67 23.80
N VAL A 33 -6.85 4.55 23.53
CA VAL A 33 -7.21 4.95 22.15
C VAL A 33 -6.04 5.66 21.47
N ARG A 34 -5.34 6.55 22.18
CA ARG A 34 -4.16 7.24 21.63
C ARG A 34 -3.02 6.27 21.33
N GLN A 35 -2.72 5.36 22.25
CA GLN A 35 -1.68 4.35 22.05
C GLN A 35 -1.99 3.43 20.86
N GLN A 36 -3.26 3.03 20.71
CA GLN A 36 -3.71 2.26 19.55
C GLN A 36 -3.55 3.07 18.25
N ALA A 37 -3.91 4.34 18.25
CA ALA A 37 -3.75 5.22 17.08
C ALA A 37 -2.26 5.44 16.72
N GLU A 38 -1.36 5.55 17.69
CA GLU A 38 0.09 5.61 17.47
C GLU A 38 0.62 4.32 16.83
N SER A 39 0.15 3.17 17.30
CA SER A 39 0.53 1.86 16.73
C SER A 39 0.07 1.74 15.26
N TRP A 40 -1.15 2.20 14.95
CA TRP A 40 -1.65 2.27 13.57
C TRP A 40 -0.84 3.21 12.69
N ARG A 41 -0.46 4.40 13.19
CA ARG A 41 0.43 5.33 12.47
C ARG A 41 1.75 4.67 12.12
N ASN A 42 2.39 4.00 13.09
CA ASN A 42 3.68 3.36 12.88
C ASN A 42 3.58 2.20 11.86
N GLY A 43 2.53 1.38 11.95
CA GLY A 43 2.28 0.32 10.97
C GLY A 43 2.05 0.84 9.55
N LEU A 44 1.29 1.92 9.40
CA LEU A 44 1.05 2.55 8.09
C LEU A 44 2.30 3.23 7.53
N ALA A 45 3.13 3.86 8.39
CA ALA A 45 4.42 4.39 7.98
C ALA A 45 5.36 3.28 7.47
N ALA A 46 5.39 2.13 8.13
CA ALA A 46 6.17 0.98 7.67
C ALA A 46 5.65 0.44 6.32
N LEU A 47 4.33 0.38 6.12
CA LEU A 47 3.74 -0.03 4.84
C LEU A 47 4.12 0.93 3.70
N LEU A 48 4.04 2.25 3.95
CA LEU A 48 4.46 3.28 2.98
C LEU A 48 5.93 3.16 2.61
N ALA A 49 6.80 2.95 3.60
CA ALA A 49 8.23 2.74 3.38
C ALA A 49 8.45 1.51 2.49
N LEU A 50 7.83 0.37 2.83
CA LEU A 50 7.93 -0.87 2.05
C LEU A 50 7.47 -0.68 0.60
N LEU A 51 6.31 -0.05 0.39
CA LEU A 51 5.77 0.24 -0.94
C LEU A 51 6.74 1.09 -1.77
N THR A 52 7.32 2.12 -1.15
CA THR A 52 8.28 3.01 -1.79
C THR A 52 9.56 2.25 -2.16
N THR A 53 10.12 1.48 -1.23
CA THR A 53 11.33 0.68 -1.47
C THR A 53 11.13 -0.34 -2.57
N VAL A 54 10.07 -1.16 -2.50
CA VAL A 54 9.80 -2.20 -3.50
C VAL A 54 9.50 -1.58 -4.86
N GLY A 55 8.71 -0.51 -4.90
CA GLY A 55 8.35 0.19 -6.13
C GLY A 55 9.54 0.83 -6.84
N VAL A 56 10.43 1.49 -6.11
CA VAL A 56 11.60 2.19 -6.68
C VAL A 56 12.71 1.21 -7.04
N VAL A 57 13.03 0.27 -6.16
CA VAL A 57 14.18 -0.63 -6.34
C VAL A 57 13.87 -1.77 -7.29
N LYS A 58 12.68 -2.38 -7.17
CA LYS A 58 12.34 -3.62 -7.88
C LYS A 58 11.20 -3.47 -8.88
N GLY A 59 10.48 -2.35 -8.86
CA GLY A 59 9.32 -2.10 -9.70
C GLY A 59 9.58 -2.34 -11.18
N PRO A 60 10.60 -1.69 -11.79
CA PRO A 60 10.90 -1.84 -13.21
C PRO A 60 11.16 -3.29 -13.63
N ASP A 61 11.92 -4.05 -12.86
CA ASP A 61 12.26 -5.44 -13.20
C ASP A 61 11.08 -6.39 -12.97
N SER A 62 10.27 -6.13 -11.95
CA SER A 62 9.18 -7.02 -11.55
C SER A 62 8.00 -6.96 -12.53
N ILE A 63 7.78 -5.81 -13.18
CA ILE A 63 6.67 -5.60 -14.12
C ILE A 63 7.08 -5.76 -15.58
N GLN A 64 8.38 -5.98 -15.86
CA GLN A 64 8.86 -6.29 -17.19
C GLN A 64 8.26 -7.62 -17.68
N GLY A 65 7.82 -7.62 -18.92
CA GLY A 65 7.17 -8.79 -19.54
C GLY A 65 5.68 -8.96 -19.20
N LEU A 66 5.09 -8.15 -18.32
CA LEU A 66 3.63 -8.14 -18.13
C LEU A 66 2.92 -7.49 -19.32
N THR A 67 1.71 -7.96 -19.65
CA THR A 67 0.85 -7.28 -20.64
C THR A 67 0.59 -5.83 -20.22
N ALA A 68 0.26 -4.97 -21.18
CA ALA A 68 -0.06 -3.57 -20.89
C ALA A 68 -1.24 -3.43 -19.90
N GLY A 69 -2.24 -4.31 -20.01
CA GLY A 69 -3.38 -4.37 -19.10
C GLY A 69 -2.95 -4.71 -17.67
N THR A 70 -2.29 -5.85 -17.48
CA THR A 70 -1.85 -6.29 -16.15
C THR A 70 -0.91 -5.29 -15.48
N ARG A 71 0.05 -4.75 -16.23
CA ARG A 71 0.98 -3.72 -15.73
C ARG A 71 0.27 -2.44 -15.29
N ARG A 72 -0.75 -1.99 -16.04
CA ARG A 72 -1.57 -0.83 -15.65
C ARG A 72 -2.35 -1.12 -14.37
N THR A 73 -2.96 -2.29 -14.26
CA THR A 73 -3.71 -2.70 -13.06
C THR A 73 -2.80 -2.75 -11.83
N VAL A 74 -1.60 -3.35 -11.94
CA VAL A 74 -0.60 -3.35 -10.86
C VAL A 74 -0.25 -1.92 -10.44
N GLY A 75 0.01 -1.03 -11.40
CA GLY A 75 0.31 0.38 -11.11
C GLY A 75 -0.82 1.10 -10.36
N ILE A 76 -2.07 0.91 -10.79
CA ILE A 76 -3.24 1.51 -10.12
C ILE A 76 -3.42 0.97 -8.70
N LEU A 77 -3.26 -0.34 -8.50
CA LEU A 77 -3.37 -0.95 -7.17
C LEU A 77 -2.28 -0.44 -6.21
N LEU A 78 -1.05 -0.32 -6.68
CA LEU A 78 0.06 0.20 -5.87
C LEU A 78 -0.13 1.68 -5.52
N LEU A 79 -0.50 2.51 -6.51
CA LEU A 79 -0.76 3.94 -6.29
C LEU A 79 -1.97 4.16 -5.36
N GLY A 80 -3.05 3.42 -5.58
CA GLY A 80 -4.23 3.46 -4.72
C GLY A 80 -3.93 2.99 -3.30
N GLY A 81 -3.17 1.89 -3.15
CA GLY A 81 -2.71 1.39 -1.85
C GLY A 81 -1.84 2.40 -1.10
N LEU A 82 -0.91 3.05 -1.80
CA LEU A 82 -0.06 4.11 -1.22
C LEU A 82 -0.90 5.30 -0.75
N ALA A 83 -1.84 5.79 -1.56
CA ALA A 83 -2.70 6.90 -1.20
C ALA A 83 -3.61 6.57 0.00
N LEU A 84 -4.17 5.36 0.04
CA LEU A 84 -4.98 4.87 1.16
C LEU A 84 -4.16 4.75 2.44
N ALA A 85 -2.92 4.24 2.37
CA ALA A 85 -2.04 4.14 3.51
C ALA A 85 -1.65 5.51 4.08
N ALA A 86 -1.34 6.48 3.20
CA ALA A 86 -1.06 7.85 3.59
C ALA A 86 -2.26 8.54 4.25
N LEU A 87 -3.46 8.36 3.68
CA LEU A 87 -4.70 8.88 4.25
C LEU A 87 -5.00 8.23 5.60
N GLY A 88 -4.84 6.91 5.72
CA GLY A 88 -5.01 6.17 6.97
C GLY A 88 -4.03 6.66 8.04
N ALA A 89 -2.76 6.91 7.68
CA ALA A 89 -1.75 7.40 8.60
C ALA A 89 -2.10 8.80 9.11
N PHE A 90 -2.58 9.67 8.21
CA PHE A 90 -3.05 10.99 8.57
C PHE A 90 -4.25 10.94 9.52
N LEU A 91 -5.23 10.08 9.26
CA LEU A 91 -6.39 9.90 10.13
C LEU A 91 -6.01 9.32 11.50
N ALA A 92 -5.07 8.37 11.55
CA ALA A 92 -4.52 7.83 12.79
C ALA A 92 -3.79 8.92 13.60
N MET A 93 -2.96 9.75 12.96
CA MET A 93 -2.32 10.90 13.61
C MET A 93 -3.34 11.88 14.16
N ARG A 94 -4.39 12.19 13.39
CA ARG A 94 -5.47 13.08 13.81
C ARG A 94 -6.24 12.52 15.00
N ALA A 95 -6.43 11.21 15.06
CA ALA A 95 -7.04 10.53 16.20
C ALA A 95 -6.14 10.52 17.44
N ALA A 96 -4.82 10.31 17.27
CA ALA A 96 -3.84 10.25 18.36
C ALA A 96 -3.60 11.63 19.00
N PHE A 97 -3.29 12.63 18.19
CA PHE A 97 -2.80 13.94 18.66
C PHE A 97 -3.88 15.02 18.65
N GLY A 98 -5.03 14.78 18.01
CA GLY A 98 -5.99 15.83 17.72
C GLY A 98 -5.50 16.81 16.64
N MET A 99 -6.29 17.85 16.37
CA MET A 99 -5.91 18.91 15.42
C MET A 99 -5.57 20.18 16.21
N PRO A 100 -4.49 20.92 15.87
CA PRO A 100 -4.18 22.19 16.50
C PRO A 100 -5.38 23.13 16.40
N ARG A 101 -5.91 23.60 17.53
CA ARG A 101 -7.08 24.49 17.58
C ARG A 101 -6.78 25.70 18.45
N ARG A 102 -7.28 26.87 18.03
CA ARG A 102 -7.19 28.11 18.80
C ARG A 102 -7.73 27.88 20.22
N ARG A 103 -6.97 28.29 21.22
CA ARG A 103 -7.42 28.36 22.62
C ARG A 103 -8.63 29.29 22.65
N LEU A 104 -9.78 28.77 23.07
CA LEU A 104 -10.95 29.59 23.35
C LEU A 104 -10.87 29.93 24.83
N ALA A 105 -10.42 31.14 25.15
CA ALA A 105 -10.33 31.63 26.52
C ALA A 105 -11.72 31.91 27.15
N GLU A 106 -12.81 31.81 26.36
CA GLU A 106 -14.15 32.29 26.75
C GLU A 106 -15.28 31.28 26.47
N ALA A 107 -14.97 30.00 26.26
CA ALA A 107 -16.02 28.99 26.03
C ALA A 107 -16.74 28.63 27.34
N SER A 108 -18.08 28.66 27.32
CA SER A 108 -18.91 28.23 28.46
C SER A 108 -18.76 26.74 28.75
N LEU A 109 -19.07 26.31 29.98
CA LEU A 109 -18.94 24.89 30.40
C LEU A 109 -19.77 23.94 29.53
N GLU A 110 -20.97 24.36 29.11
CA GLU A 110 -21.83 23.58 28.19
C GLU A 110 -21.21 23.48 26.79
N GLU A 111 -20.65 24.56 26.25
CA GLU A 111 -19.94 24.53 24.97
C GLU A 111 -18.70 23.64 25.04
N LEU A 112 -17.97 23.64 26.15
CA LEU A 112 -16.84 22.75 26.37
C LEU A 112 -17.26 21.27 26.39
N LEU A 113 -18.37 20.93 27.07
CA LEU A 113 -18.88 19.55 27.15
C LEU A 113 -19.42 19.03 25.80
N VAL A 114 -20.21 19.84 25.08
CA VAL A 114 -20.71 19.48 23.73
C VAL A 114 -19.55 19.33 22.75
N ARG A 115 -18.54 20.21 22.85
CA ARG A 115 -17.34 20.15 22.02
C ARG A 115 -16.46 18.94 22.33
N GLN A 116 -16.35 18.56 23.60
CA GLN A 116 -15.62 17.35 24.00
C GLN A 116 -16.26 16.09 23.40
N ARG A 117 -17.60 15.95 23.50
CA ARG A 117 -18.33 14.82 22.89
C ARG A 117 -18.16 14.73 21.38
N THR A 118 -18.19 15.87 20.68
CA THR A 118 -18.01 15.88 19.21
C THR A 118 -16.56 15.58 18.80
N VAL A 119 -15.57 16.00 19.57
CA VAL A 119 -14.16 15.65 19.34
C VAL A 119 -13.93 14.15 19.53
N THR A 120 -14.43 13.56 20.62
CA THR A 120 -14.30 12.11 20.87
C THR A 120 -14.95 11.28 19.77
N ARG A 121 -16.18 11.64 19.35
CA ARG A 121 -16.85 10.94 18.23
C ARG A 121 -16.04 11.03 16.94
N ARG A 122 -15.48 12.20 16.61
CA ARG A 122 -14.63 12.38 15.42
C ARG A 122 -13.37 11.52 15.49
N ALA A 123 -12.68 11.50 16.63
CA ALA A 123 -11.49 10.67 16.84
C ALA A 123 -11.78 9.18 16.63
N VAL A 124 -12.90 8.67 17.16
CA VAL A 124 -13.32 7.28 16.94
C VAL A 124 -13.64 7.00 15.46
N THR A 125 -14.37 7.90 14.79
CA THR A 125 -14.66 7.72 13.36
C THR A 125 -13.41 7.77 12.50
N ASP A 126 -12.44 8.61 12.85
CA ASP A 126 -11.17 8.71 12.14
C ASP A 126 -10.32 7.46 12.33
N LEU A 127 -10.27 6.93 13.55
CA LEU A 127 -9.59 5.68 13.83
C LEU A 127 -10.22 4.52 13.04
N ARG A 128 -11.55 4.41 13.01
CA ARG A 128 -12.23 3.40 12.18
C ARG A 128 -11.90 3.54 10.70
N ARG A 129 -11.91 4.77 10.18
CA ARG A 129 -11.53 5.05 8.78
C ARG A 129 -10.06 4.73 8.52
N ALA A 130 -9.17 5.00 9.47
CA ALA A 130 -7.75 4.65 9.37
C ALA A 130 -7.55 3.13 9.31
N ILE A 131 -8.26 2.37 10.14
CA ILE A 131 -8.23 0.91 10.15
C ILE A 131 -8.72 0.35 8.81
N VAL A 132 -9.88 0.81 8.33
CA VAL A 132 -10.43 0.37 7.04
C VAL A 132 -9.48 0.74 5.89
N ALA A 133 -8.96 1.97 5.87
CA ALA A 133 -7.99 2.40 4.87
C ALA A 133 -6.72 1.54 4.89
N GLY A 134 -6.24 1.17 6.09
CA GLY A 134 -5.08 0.29 6.26
C GLY A 134 -5.32 -1.11 5.70
N PHE A 135 -6.46 -1.74 6.00
CA PHE A 135 -6.80 -3.06 5.44
C PHE A 135 -7.03 -3.02 3.92
N THR A 136 -7.69 -1.98 3.41
CA THR A 136 -7.87 -1.81 1.96
C THR A 136 -6.54 -1.57 1.25
N ALA A 137 -5.66 -0.76 1.84
CA ALA A 137 -4.30 -0.57 1.32
C ALA A 137 -3.55 -1.91 1.27
N LEU A 138 -3.54 -2.65 2.38
CA LEU A 138 -2.90 -3.96 2.46
C LEU A 138 -3.44 -4.92 1.39
N ALA A 139 -4.76 -5.04 1.25
CA ALA A 139 -5.38 -5.88 0.23
C ALA A 139 -4.98 -5.47 -1.19
N ALA A 140 -4.92 -4.16 -1.48
CA ALA A 140 -4.46 -3.66 -2.77
C ALA A 140 -2.99 -4.01 -3.04
N VAL A 141 -2.11 -3.90 -2.04
CA VAL A 141 -0.70 -4.30 -2.15
C VAL A 141 -0.58 -5.80 -2.42
N THR A 142 -1.29 -6.63 -1.65
CA THR A 142 -1.29 -8.09 -1.83
C THR A 142 -1.78 -8.48 -3.22
N ALA A 143 -2.85 -7.85 -3.71
CA ALA A 143 -3.35 -8.09 -5.06
C ALA A 143 -2.33 -7.67 -6.14
N ALA A 144 -1.66 -6.54 -5.96
CA ALA A 144 -0.61 -6.08 -6.88
C ALA A 144 0.58 -7.05 -6.93
N VAL A 145 1.02 -7.56 -5.77
CA VAL A 145 2.07 -8.58 -5.69
C VAL A 145 1.62 -9.88 -6.38
N GLY A 146 0.39 -10.32 -6.13
CA GLY A 146 -0.19 -11.49 -6.80
C GLY A 146 -0.20 -11.34 -8.33
N LEU A 147 -0.66 -10.20 -8.84
CA LEU A 147 -0.63 -9.91 -10.28
C LEU A 147 0.78 -9.78 -10.85
N THR A 148 1.76 -9.40 -10.04
CA THR A 148 3.16 -9.33 -10.49
C THR A 148 3.73 -10.74 -10.71
N TRP A 149 3.35 -11.70 -9.88
CA TRP A 149 3.85 -13.07 -9.97
C TRP A 149 3.05 -13.91 -10.97
N TYR A 150 1.72 -13.80 -10.92
CA TYR A 150 0.80 -14.67 -11.65
C TYR A 150 0.05 -13.97 -12.79
N GLY A 151 0.32 -12.69 -13.02
CA GLY A 151 -0.34 -11.93 -14.07
C GLY A 151 0.08 -12.35 -15.47
N GLU A 152 -0.77 -12.01 -16.44
CA GLU A 152 -0.56 -12.34 -17.83
C GLU A 152 0.73 -11.68 -18.36
N ARG A 153 1.58 -12.50 -18.98
CA ARG A 153 2.84 -12.07 -19.58
C ARG A 153 2.69 -11.99 -21.09
N VAL A 154 3.35 -11.01 -21.70
CA VAL A 154 3.48 -10.93 -23.15
C VAL A 154 4.26 -12.15 -23.61
N ALA A 155 3.71 -12.91 -24.57
CA ALA A 155 4.42 -14.02 -25.18
C ALA A 155 5.77 -13.54 -25.72
N ALA A 156 6.85 -14.28 -25.48
CA ALA A 156 8.15 -13.87 -25.96
C ALA A 156 8.12 -13.85 -27.50
N PRO A 157 8.64 -12.79 -28.14
CA PRO A 157 8.67 -12.74 -29.59
C PRO A 157 9.51 -13.91 -30.12
N GLY A 158 9.05 -14.54 -31.21
CA GLY A 158 9.84 -15.54 -31.92
C GLY A 158 11.10 -14.88 -32.48
N PHE A 159 12.25 -15.52 -32.34
CA PHE A 159 13.52 -15.09 -32.91
C PHE A 159 13.98 -16.07 -33.98
N ARG A 160 14.44 -15.50 -35.10
CA ARG A 160 15.17 -16.24 -36.12
C ARG A 160 16.67 -16.03 -35.91
N VAL A 161 17.36 -17.12 -35.61
CA VAL A 161 18.81 -17.18 -35.44
C VAL A 161 19.41 -17.85 -36.67
N VAL A 162 20.33 -17.16 -37.34
CA VAL A 162 21.10 -17.70 -38.46
C VAL A 162 22.48 -18.06 -37.94
N GLU A 163 22.84 -19.33 -38.04
CA GLU A 163 24.15 -19.84 -37.62
C GLU A 163 25.21 -19.65 -38.72
N THR A 164 26.50 -19.66 -38.36
CA THR A 164 27.64 -19.57 -39.29
C THR A 164 27.66 -20.72 -40.31
N SER A 165 27.04 -21.85 -39.98
CA SER A 165 26.82 -22.98 -40.91
C SER A 165 25.78 -22.68 -42.01
N GLY A 166 25.13 -21.51 -41.98
CA GLY A 166 24.04 -21.14 -42.89
C GLY A 166 22.66 -21.65 -42.46
N THR A 167 22.57 -22.44 -41.38
CA THR A 167 21.27 -22.93 -40.90
C THR A 167 20.50 -21.83 -40.18
N ALA A 168 19.33 -21.47 -40.70
CA ALA A 168 18.40 -20.56 -40.06
C ALA A 168 17.39 -21.34 -39.20
N ARG A 169 17.35 -21.07 -37.90
CA ARG A 169 16.39 -21.64 -36.96
C ARG A 169 15.46 -20.56 -36.43
N CYS A 170 14.19 -20.90 -36.27
CA CYS A 170 13.21 -20.03 -35.62
C CYS A 170 12.79 -20.68 -34.31
N GLY A 171 12.87 -19.93 -33.21
CA GLY A 171 12.43 -20.39 -31.89
C GLY A 171 12.08 -19.24 -30.97
N GLU A 172 11.48 -19.56 -29.84
CA GLU A 172 11.25 -18.61 -28.75
C GLU A 172 12.59 -18.37 -28.02
N LEU A 173 12.97 -17.11 -27.83
CA LEU A 173 14.17 -16.77 -27.08
C LEU A 173 13.90 -16.94 -25.58
N LEU A 174 14.63 -17.84 -24.92
CA LEU A 174 14.51 -18.07 -23.49
C LEU A 174 15.48 -17.19 -22.70
N SER A 175 16.75 -17.15 -23.11
CA SER A 175 17.75 -16.27 -22.53
C SER A 175 18.88 -16.00 -23.53
N MET A 176 19.61 -14.92 -23.29
CA MET A 176 20.85 -14.61 -23.98
C MET A 176 21.88 -14.19 -22.94
N ASP A 177 23.01 -14.88 -22.94
CA ASP A 177 24.17 -14.61 -22.10
C ASP A 177 25.34 -14.20 -23.01
N GLU A 178 26.46 -13.69 -22.47
CA GLU A 178 27.62 -13.27 -23.28
C GLU A 178 28.23 -14.38 -24.15
N LYS A 179 28.00 -15.65 -23.78
CA LYS A 179 28.57 -16.82 -24.46
C LYS A 179 27.55 -17.62 -25.26
N PHE A 180 26.27 -17.53 -24.91
CA PHE A 180 25.25 -18.44 -25.45
C PHE A 180 23.91 -17.76 -25.64
N VAL A 181 23.21 -18.15 -26.70
CA VAL A 181 21.79 -17.89 -26.92
C VAL A 181 21.02 -19.18 -26.65
N ARG A 182 19.99 -19.12 -25.81
CA ARG A 182 19.07 -20.23 -25.55
C ARG A 182 17.77 -20.00 -26.30
N ILE A 183 17.46 -20.88 -27.24
CA ILE A 183 16.20 -20.86 -27.98
C ILE A 183 15.42 -22.15 -27.77
N ARG A 184 14.11 -22.03 -27.66
CA ARG A 184 13.17 -23.15 -27.74
C ARG A 184 12.62 -23.21 -29.17
N VAL A 185 13.03 -24.22 -29.92
CA VAL A 185 12.49 -24.44 -31.27
C VAL A 185 11.16 -25.16 -31.14
N SER A 186 10.13 -24.73 -31.88
CA SER A 186 8.78 -25.32 -31.82
C SER A 186 8.83 -26.85 -31.94
N GLY A 187 8.42 -27.56 -30.88
CA GLY A 187 8.40 -29.02 -30.83
C GLY A 187 9.72 -29.72 -30.47
N ALA A 188 10.80 -28.97 -30.18
CA ALA A 188 12.09 -29.53 -29.78
C ALA A 188 12.54 -29.03 -28.39
N GLU A 189 13.49 -29.75 -27.79
CA GLU A 189 14.13 -29.35 -26.54
C GLU A 189 14.85 -27.99 -26.64
N GLU A 190 15.05 -27.36 -25.49
CA GLU A 190 15.88 -26.17 -25.33
C GLU A 190 17.27 -26.40 -25.95
N ARG A 191 17.66 -25.53 -26.89
CA ARG A 191 18.99 -25.57 -27.49
C ARG A 191 19.80 -24.35 -27.09
N ARG A 192 21.04 -24.64 -26.70
CA ARG A 192 22.05 -23.65 -26.35
C ARG A 192 23.02 -23.50 -27.53
N ILE A 193 22.96 -22.34 -28.19
CA ILE A 193 23.80 -22.00 -29.35
C ILE A 193 24.90 -21.05 -28.86
N GLN A 194 26.16 -21.31 -29.21
CA GLN A 194 27.26 -20.38 -28.90
C GLN A 194 27.09 -19.07 -29.67
N LEU A 195 27.28 -17.93 -29.00
CA LEU A 195 27.10 -16.61 -29.60
C LEU A 195 28.07 -16.37 -30.77
N SER A 196 29.28 -16.95 -30.70
CA SER A 196 30.27 -16.94 -31.79
C SER A 196 29.82 -17.63 -33.08
N ARG A 197 28.80 -18.49 -32.99
CA ARG A 197 28.21 -19.18 -34.14
C ARG A 197 26.98 -18.46 -34.69
N VAL A 198 26.57 -17.34 -34.10
CA VAL A 198 25.40 -16.58 -34.53
C VAL A 198 25.85 -15.46 -35.47
N VAL A 199 25.41 -15.53 -36.73
CA VAL A 199 25.66 -14.48 -37.73
C VAL A 199 24.62 -13.38 -37.65
N SER A 200 23.36 -13.74 -37.43
CA SER A 200 22.30 -12.75 -37.19
C SER A 200 21.19 -13.33 -36.31
N ALA A 201 20.62 -12.47 -35.47
CA ALA A 201 19.41 -12.76 -34.70
C ALA A 201 18.41 -11.63 -34.95
N LYS A 202 17.24 -11.97 -35.52
CA LYS A 202 16.19 -10.99 -35.80
C LYS A 202 14.86 -11.44 -35.18
N PRO A 203 14.09 -10.53 -34.58
CA PRO A 203 12.73 -10.83 -34.16
C PRO A 203 11.85 -11.11 -35.39
N VAL A 204 10.95 -12.09 -35.27
CA VAL A 204 10.00 -12.46 -36.32
C VAL A 204 8.61 -11.95 -35.91
N PRO A 205 8.05 -10.96 -36.63
CA PRO A 205 6.69 -10.51 -36.40
C PRO A 205 5.71 -11.67 -36.64
N GLY A 206 4.81 -11.93 -35.69
CA GLY A 206 3.84 -13.03 -35.77
C GLY A 206 4.33 -14.39 -35.25
N GLY A 207 5.55 -14.46 -34.71
CA GLY A 207 6.11 -15.68 -34.13
C GLY A 207 6.66 -16.66 -35.17
N CYS A 208 7.24 -17.75 -34.68
CA CYS A 208 7.82 -18.76 -35.55
C CYS A 208 6.73 -19.70 -36.08
N PRO A 209 6.65 -19.94 -37.40
CA PRO A 209 5.71 -20.92 -37.94
C PRO A 209 6.03 -22.29 -37.34
N LYS A 210 4.99 -22.98 -36.83
CA LYS A 210 5.09 -24.37 -36.40
C LYS A 210 5.28 -25.20 -37.67
N ARG A 211 6.48 -25.77 -37.84
CA ARG A 211 6.77 -26.70 -38.92
C ARG A 211 6.45 -28.12 -38.49
#